data_AF-A0A5K1VG11-F1
#
_entry.id   AF-A0A5K1VG11-F1
#
_cell.length_a   1.000
_cell.length_b   1.000
_cell.length_c   1.000
_cell.angle_alpha   90.00
_cell.angle_beta   90.00
_cell.angle_gamma   90.00
#
_symmetry.space_group_name_H-M   'P 1'
#
loop_
_entity.id
_entity.type
_entity.pdbx_description
1 polymer ?
#
loop_
_entity_poly.entity_id
_entity_poly.type
_entity_poly.pdbx_seq_one_letter_code
_entity_poly.pdbx_strand_id
1 'polypeptide(L)'
;MMIVGKYFKTKKDYINLIMTNSRFKRINEMYLFNPISISSLNLFPSIKTLFLYNQNDINEYLMNQVKNIVISFKISYSQYLYYKRFYSSISFKNISYSEEDCFKFGKLLKESCHSLENDSLEYYNSQTISFGSTLRNIGSNSLSKCPYLKELNLPSTILTLNTYCFSYNYQLTSVTISALIKELPSYCFFKCTSLQQIFFYPKSKSFAITQFNNSCFEQCINLSILEIPSTITKIGSCCFFNCYSLTKLKIPKGIERNYSSFINTNCIFTYY
;
A
#
# COMPACT_ATOMS: atom_id res chain seq x y z
N MET A 1 0.79 32.43 10.22
CA MET A 1 0.71 32.31 8.75
C MET A 1 1.42 31.06 8.19
N MET A 2 2.51 30.57 8.80
CA MET A 2 3.22 29.35 8.33
C MET A 2 2.33 28.10 8.27
N ILE A 3 1.33 27.98 9.14
CA ILE A 3 0.34 26.88 9.12
C ILE A 3 -0.66 27.02 7.96
N VAL A 4 -0.89 28.23 7.45
CA VAL A 4 -1.85 28.52 6.36
C VAL A 4 -1.22 28.23 4.98
N GLY A 5 0.12 28.23 4.91
CA GLY A 5 0.90 27.89 3.71
C GLY A 5 0.46 26.61 2.99
N LYS A 6 0.06 25.59 3.75
CA LYS A 6 -0.37 24.28 3.23
C LYS A 6 -1.72 24.30 2.48
N TYR A 7 -2.47 25.39 2.54
CA TYR A 7 -3.80 25.51 1.90
C TYR A 7 -3.78 26.29 0.58
N PHE A 8 -2.62 26.82 0.16
CA PHE A 8 -2.53 27.52 -1.12
C PHE A 8 -2.55 26.52 -2.27
N LYS A 9 -3.54 26.66 -3.16
CA LYS A 9 -3.67 25.81 -4.35
C LYS A 9 -2.81 26.30 -5.50
N THR A 10 -2.55 27.60 -5.58
CA THR A 10 -1.76 28.19 -6.66
C THR A 10 -0.75 29.22 -6.16
N LYS A 11 0.32 29.41 -6.94
CA LYS A 11 1.29 30.50 -6.76
C LYS A 11 0.61 31.88 -6.74
N LYS A 12 -0.46 32.06 -7.51
CA LYS A 12 -1.20 33.33 -7.59
C LYS A 12 -1.94 33.62 -6.29
N ASP A 13 -2.58 32.61 -5.69
CA ASP A 13 -3.28 32.77 -4.40
C ASP A 13 -2.29 33.13 -3.27
N TYR A 14 -1.12 32.46 -3.28
CA TYR A 14 -0.04 32.73 -2.34
C TYR A 14 0.47 34.17 -2.45
N ILE A 15 0.81 34.59 -3.69
CA ILE A 15 1.32 35.94 -3.96
C ILE A 15 0.26 36.97 -3.58
N ASN A 16 -0.99 36.79 -3.99
CA ASN A 16 -2.07 37.73 -3.68
C ASN A 16 -2.23 37.91 -2.16
N LEU A 17 -2.20 36.82 -1.40
CA LEU A 17 -2.35 36.87 0.05
C LEU A 17 -1.16 37.55 0.73
N ILE A 18 0.07 37.27 0.30
CA ILE A 18 1.27 37.89 0.90
C ILE A 18 1.43 39.35 0.49
N MET A 19 1.05 39.70 -0.74
CA MET A 19 1.12 41.08 -1.23
C MET A 19 0.07 42.00 -0.60
N THR A 20 -0.92 41.46 0.14
CA THR A 20 -1.92 42.29 0.83
C THR A 20 -1.35 43.17 1.95
N ASN A 21 -0.20 42.83 2.54
CA ASN A 21 0.38 43.59 3.63
C ASN A 21 1.91 43.51 3.67
N SER A 22 2.57 44.65 3.79
CA SER A 22 4.04 44.77 3.86
C SER A 22 4.66 44.00 5.03
N ARG A 23 3.92 43.74 6.12
CA ARG A 23 4.35 42.90 7.24
C ARG A 23 4.59 41.44 6.83
N PHE A 24 3.96 40.97 5.75
CA PHE A 24 4.12 39.60 5.25
C PHE A 24 5.31 39.44 4.30
N LYS A 25 5.95 40.53 3.88
CA LYS A 25 7.09 40.49 2.94
C LYS A 25 8.28 39.70 3.50
N ARG A 26 8.54 39.81 4.81
CA ARG A 26 9.59 39.05 5.53
C ARG A 26 9.22 37.59 5.80
N ILE A 27 7.96 37.19 5.66
CA ILE A 27 7.54 35.80 5.92
C ILE A 27 8.18 34.82 4.93
N ASN A 28 8.40 35.25 3.69
CA ASN A 28 9.06 34.43 2.67
C ASN A 28 10.49 34.02 3.07
N GLU A 29 11.20 34.89 3.79
CA GLU A 29 12.55 34.64 4.33
C GLU A 29 12.52 33.68 5.54
N MET A 30 11.37 33.52 6.19
CA MET A 30 11.21 32.62 7.34
C MET A 30 10.93 31.16 6.92
N TYR A 31 10.55 30.92 5.68
CA TYR A 31 10.29 29.56 5.19
C TYR A 31 11.58 28.79 4.96
N LEU A 32 11.73 27.67 5.68
CA LEU A 32 12.83 26.71 5.47
C LEU A 32 12.53 25.70 4.36
N PHE A 33 11.32 25.75 3.79
CA PHE A 33 10.87 24.92 2.68
C PHE A 33 9.85 25.68 1.83
N ASN A 34 9.73 25.35 0.55
CA ASN A 34 8.71 25.94 -0.32
C ASN A 34 7.32 25.32 0.01
N PRO A 35 6.32 26.09 0.46
CA PRO A 35 4.96 25.59 0.75
C PRO A 35 4.13 25.31 -0.51
N ILE A 36 4.60 25.78 -1.67
CA ILE A 36 3.95 25.66 -2.99
C ILE A 36 5.01 25.34 -4.05
N SER A 37 4.57 24.85 -5.20
CA SER A 37 5.42 24.69 -6.38
C SER A 37 6.08 26.01 -6.80
N ILE A 38 7.36 25.95 -7.14
CA ILE A 38 8.16 27.12 -7.51
C ILE A 38 8.99 26.85 -8.76
N SER A 39 9.16 27.90 -9.57
CA SER A 39 10.03 27.92 -10.75
C SER A 39 11.34 28.67 -10.50
N SER A 40 11.49 29.31 -9.34
CA SER A 40 12.71 30.00 -8.91
C SER A 40 12.76 30.14 -7.39
N LEU A 41 13.97 30.27 -6.83
CA LEU A 41 14.19 30.46 -5.40
C LEU A 41 13.85 31.88 -4.90
N ASN A 42 13.60 32.83 -5.81
CA ASN A 42 13.34 34.23 -5.45
C ASN A 42 12.15 34.39 -4.50
N LEU A 43 11.15 33.50 -4.60
CA LEU A 43 9.97 33.55 -3.74
C LEU A 43 10.25 33.04 -2.32
N PHE A 44 11.25 32.17 -2.15
CA PHE A 44 11.65 31.57 -0.88
C PHE A 44 13.18 31.45 -0.81
N PRO A 45 13.90 32.55 -0.59
CA PRO A 45 15.36 32.58 -0.74
C PRO A 45 16.11 31.79 0.34
N SER A 46 15.46 31.50 1.47
CA SER A 46 16.08 30.87 2.64
C SER A 46 15.76 29.38 2.79
N ILE A 47 15.20 28.74 1.76
CA ILE A 47 14.82 27.32 1.84
C ILE A 47 16.04 26.42 2.00
N LYS A 48 15.92 25.46 2.91
CA LYS A 48 16.89 24.37 3.11
C LYS A 48 16.40 23.07 2.50
N THR A 49 15.09 22.96 2.28
CA THR A 49 14.42 21.78 1.74
C THR A 49 13.52 22.16 0.58
N LEU A 50 13.75 21.57 -0.58
CA LEU A 50 12.93 21.74 -1.77
C LEU A 50 11.91 20.60 -1.85
N PHE A 51 10.63 20.92 -1.73
CA PHE A 51 9.52 20.01 -1.97
C PHE A 51 9.09 20.09 -3.44
N LEU A 52 9.10 18.94 -4.12
CA LEU A 52 8.54 18.78 -5.45
C LEU A 52 7.16 18.13 -5.31
N TYR A 53 6.11 18.80 -5.75
CA TYR A 53 4.72 18.38 -5.54
C TYR A 53 4.12 17.65 -6.73
N ASN A 54 4.69 17.83 -7.93
CA ASN A 54 4.26 17.17 -9.17
C ASN A 54 5.43 17.05 -10.15
N GLN A 55 5.22 16.33 -11.26
CA GLN A 55 6.26 16.07 -12.27
C GLN A 55 6.84 17.36 -12.88
N ASN A 56 6.04 18.42 -13.03
CA ASN A 56 6.48 19.69 -13.62
C ASN A 56 7.39 20.49 -12.67
N ASP A 57 7.45 20.12 -11.38
CA ASP A 57 8.36 20.76 -10.43
C ASP A 57 9.80 20.23 -10.58
N ILE A 58 10.01 19.11 -11.30
CA ILE A 58 11.35 18.58 -11.55
C ILE A 58 12.13 19.56 -12.41
N ASN A 59 13.15 20.17 -11.80
CA ASN A 59 14.04 21.11 -12.43
C ASN A 59 15.45 20.94 -11.84
N GLU A 60 16.35 20.35 -12.62
CA GLU A 60 17.71 20.01 -12.16
C GLU A 60 18.50 21.23 -11.69
N TYR A 61 18.31 22.39 -12.33
CA TYR A 61 18.96 23.63 -11.92
C TYR A 61 18.54 24.05 -10.51
N LEU A 62 17.24 24.01 -10.20
CA LEU A 62 16.74 24.33 -8.85
C LEU A 62 17.14 23.26 -7.83
N MET A 63 17.06 21.99 -8.21
CA MET A 63 17.43 20.87 -7.36
C MET A 63 18.91 20.95 -6.93
N ASN A 64 19.80 21.36 -7.83
CA ASN A 64 21.23 21.53 -7.53
C ASN A 64 21.54 22.71 -6.60
N GLN A 65 20.62 23.64 -6.39
CA GLN A 65 20.80 24.80 -5.52
C GLN A 65 20.39 24.56 -4.07
N VAL A 66 19.65 23.49 -3.80
CA VAL A 66 19.08 23.23 -2.47
C VAL A 66 19.64 21.94 -1.89
N LYS A 67 20.04 21.99 -0.62
CA LYS A 67 20.71 20.87 0.05
C LYS A 67 19.84 19.62 0.15
N ASN A 68 18.57 19.77 0.56
CA ASN A 68 17.67 18.65 0.79
C ASN A 68 16.52 18.69 -0.21
N ILE A 69 16.20 17.55 -0.82
CA ILE A 69 15.11 17.44 -1.79
C ILE A 69 14.09 16.42 -1.29
N VAL A 70 12.81 16.73 -1.45
CA VAL A 70 11.69 15.86 -1.09
C VAL A 70 10.74 15.74 -2.27
N ILE A 71 10.73 14.58 -2.92
CA ILE A 71 9.73 14.25 -3.94
C ILE A 71 8.45 13.79 -3.23
N SER A 72 7.39 14.58 -3.37
CA SER A 72 6.11 14.37 -2.67
C SER A 72 5.02 13.73 -3.51
N PHE A 73 5.25 13.53 -4.81
CA PHE A 73 4.35 12.80 -5.70
C PHE A 73 4.83 11.37 -5.95
N LYS A 74 3.98 10.56 -6.57
CA LYS A 74 4.26 9.17 -6.94
C LYS A 74 5.34 9.11 -8.02
N ILE A 75 6.38 8.32 -7.81
CA ILE A 75 7.42 8.02 -8.81
C ILE A 75 7.60 6.50 -8.96
N SER A 76 8.04 6.05 -10.13
CA SER A 76 8.39 4.65 -10.35
C SER A 76 9.69 4.26 -9.64
N TYR A 77 9.90 2.97 -9.44
CA TYR A 77 11.12 2.46 -8.81
C TYR A 77 12.36 2.77 -9.66
N SER A 78 12.24 2.70 -10.99
CA SER A 78 13.25 3.18 -11.94
C SER A 78 13.67 4.63 -11.68
N GLN A 79 12.70 5.54 -11.52
CA GLN A 79 12.98 6.96 -11.25
C GLN A 79 13.63 7.14 -9.87
N TYR A 80 13.20 6.41 -8.86
CA TYR A 80 13.81 6.42 -7.53
C TYR A 80 15.30 6.08 -7.61
N LEU A 81 15.66 4.98 -8.30
CA LEU A 81 17.05 4.58 -8.46
C LEU A 81 17.86 5.62 -9.24
N TYR A 82 17.27 6.19 -10.29
CA TYR A 82 17.89 7.27 -11.07
C TYR A 82 18.23 8.47 -10.17
N TYR A 83 17.26 9.04 -9.46
CA TYR A 83 17.49 10.22 -8.64
C TYR A 83 18.43 9.95 -7.46
N LYS A 84 18.34 8.79 -6.82
CA LYS A 84 19.22 8.41 -5.71
C LYS A 84 20.69 8.32 -6.12
N ARG A 85 20.98 8.08 -7.41
CA ARG A 85 22.34 8.07 -7.95
C ARG A 85 22.96 9.47 -8.03
N PHE A 86 22.15 10.51 -8.29
CA PHE A 86 22.65 11.87 -8.54
C PHE A 86 22.55 12.79 -7.31
N TYR A 87 21.58 12.56 -6.42
CA TYR A 87 21.31 13.44 -5.29
C TYR A 87 21.56 12.71 -3.96
N SER A 88 22.53 13.19 -3.18
CA SER A 88 22.94 12.55 -1.91
C SER A 88 21.95 12.76 -0.76
N SER A 89 21.20 13.87 -0.78
CA SER A 89 20.19 14.20 0.24
C SER A 89 18.82 14.39 -0.42
N ILE A 90 18.29 13.29 -0.97
CA ILE A 90 16.95 13.22 -1.54
C ILE A 90 16.10 12.19 -0.81
N SER A 91 14.82 12.52 -0.61
CA SER A 91 13.84 11.64 0.00
C SER A 91 12.56 11.59 -0.84
N PHE A 92 11.82 10.49 -0.71
CA PHE A 92 10.67 10.19 -1.55
C PHE A 92 9.51 9.77 -0.68
N LYS A 93 8.34 10.38 -0.88
CA LYS A 93 7.14 10.05 -0.11
C LYS A 93 6.36 8.87 -0.69
N ASN A 94 6.48 8.61 -1.98
CA ASN A 94 5.71 7.57 -2.65
C ASN A 94 6.51 6.96 -3.82
N ILE A 95 7.02 5.74 -3.59
CA ILE A 95 7.77 4.97 -4.58
C ILE A 95 6.92 3.76 -4.95
N SER A 96 6.56 3.65 -6.23
CA SER A 96 5.77 2.54 -6.74
C SER A 96 6.61 1.58 -7.57
N TYR A 97 6.31 0.29 -7.48
CA TYR A 97 6.93 -0.75 -8.28
C TYR A 97 5.97 -1.24 -9.34
N SER A 98 6.30 -0.95 -10.60
CA SER A 98 5.48 -1.28 -11.78
C SER A 98 5.89 -2.61 -12.40
N GLU A 99 5.08 -3.10 -13.34
CA GLU A 99 5.43 -4.26 -14.18
C GLU A 99 6.72 -4.01 -14.98
N GLU A 100 6.88 -2.79 -15.53
CA GLU A 100 8.12 -2.40 -16.20
C GLU A 100 9.35 -2.49 -15.30
N ASP A 101 9.20 -2.12 -14.02
CA ASP A 101 10.29 -2.23 -13.03
C ASP A 101 10.65 -3.70 -12.79
N CYS A 102 9.66 -4.60 -12.77
CA CYS A 102 9.90 -6.05 -12.70
C CYS A 102 10.71 -6.56 -13.88
N PHE A 103 10.39 -6.12 -15.11
CA PHE A 103 11.16 -6.49 -16.30
C PHE A 103 12.61 -5.97 -16.27
N LYS A 104 12.82 -4.75 -15.75
CA LYS A 104 14.13 -4.09 -15.75
C LYS A 104 15.06 -4.60 -14.64
N PHE A 105 14.55 -4.72 -13.41
CA PHE A 105 15.38 -5.01 -12.23
C PHE A 105 15.21 -6.44 -11.73
N GLY A 106 14.35 -7.22 -12.39
CA GLY A 106 14.03 -8.56 -11.98
C GLY A 106 13.32 -8.57 -10.64
N LYS A 107 13.56 -9.66 -9.90
CA LYS A 107 12.57 -10.21 -8.99
C LYS A 107 12.73 -9.82 -7.51
N LEU A 108 13.75 -9.02 -7.17
CA LEU A 108 14.06 -8.64 -5.79
C LEU A 108 13.55 -7.24 -5.44
N LEU A 109 12.50 -7.18 -4.61
CA LEU A 109 11.98 -5.93 -4.02
C LEU A 109 12.87 -5.45 -2.86
N LYS A 110 14.12 -5.09 -3.18
CA LYS A 110 15.09 -4.63 -2.19
C LYS A 110 14.89 -3.16 -1.84
N GLU A 111 14.08 -2.97 -0.79
CA GLU A 111 14.04 -1.82 0.14
C GLU A 111 13.64 -0.44 -0.45
N SER A 112 12.73 0.24 0.25
CA SER A 112 12.19 1.60 -0.03
C SER A 112 10.97 1.71 -0.95
N CYS A 113 10.51 0.61 -1.55
CA CYS A 113 9.21 0.63 -2.25
C CYS A 113 8.07 0.84 -1.24
N HIS A 114 7.12 1.70 -1.59
CA HIS A 114 5.93 2.01 -0.78
C HIS A 114 4.67 1.33 -1.30
N SER A 115 4.58 1.08 -2.62
CA SER A 115 3.42 0.42 -3.22
C SER A 115 3.80 -0.49 -4.38
N LEU A 116 3.18 -1.66 -4.48
CA LEU A 116 3.15 -2.42 -5.73
C LEU A 116 1.99 -1.91 -6.60
N GLU A 117 2.27 -1.66 -7.87
CA GLU A 117 1.21 -1.26 -8.82
C GLU A 117 0.33 -2.46 -9.21
N ASN A 118 -0.72 -2.18 -9.97
CA ASN A 118 -1.55 -3.25 -10.52
C ASN A 118 -0.68 -4.12 -11.44
N ASP A 119 -0.91 -5.43 -11.37
CA ASP A 119 -0.29 -6.44 -12.25
C ASP A 119 1.25 -6.51 -12.13
N SER A 120 1.86 -5.75 -11.21
CA SER A 120 3.31 -5.50 -11.18
C SER A 120 4.20 -6.73 -11.02
N LEU A 121 3.70 -7.78 -10.35
CA LEU A 121 4.36 -9.06 -10.13
C LEU A 121 3.39 -10.21 -10.46
N GLU A 122 2.46 -10.00 -11.41
CA GLU A 122 1.63 -11.09 -11.92
C GLU A 122 2.53 -12.17 -12.54
N TYR A 123 2.20 -13.45 -12.34
CA TYR A 123 3.02 -14.57 -12.82
C TYR A 123 4.44 -14.60 -12.27
N TYR A 124 4.67 -13.98 -11.10
CA TYR A 124 5.98 -13.96 -10.50
C TYR A 124 6.50 -15.37 -10.20
N ASN A 125 7.53 -15.75 -10.95
CA ASN A 125 8.06 -17.10 -10.98
C ASN A 125 9.19 -17.24 -9.94
N SER A 126 8.79 -17.43 -8.68
CA SER A 126 9.65 -17.73 -7.52
C SER A 126 8.85 -18.45 -6.44
N GLN A 127 9.55 -19.17 -5.55
CA GLN A 127 8.92 -19.84 -4.41
C GLN A 127 8.61 -18.91 -3.23
N THR A 128 9.40 -17.85 -3.06
CA THR A 128 9.29 -16.89 -1.96
C THR A 128 9.47 -15.47 -2.46
N ILE A 129 8.91 -14.51 -1.71
CA ILE A 129 9.07 -13.08 -1.94
C ILE A 129 9.44 -12.40 -0.63
N SER A 130 10.50 -11.60 -0.65
CA SER A 130 10.87 -10.73 0.46
C SER A 130 10.48 -9.29 0.13
N PHE A 131 9.79 -8.65 1.08
CA PHE A 131 9.38 -7.25 0.97
C PHE A 131 10.22 -6.37 1.89
N GLY A 132 10.51 -5.15 1.43
CA GLY A 132 11.05 -4.11 2.31
C GLY A 132 10.04 -3.67 3.38
N SER A 133 10.54 -3.17 4.51
CA SER A 133 9.73 -2.66 5.63
C SER A 133 8.96 -1.37 5.34
N THR A 134 9.15 -0.78 4.16
CA THR A 134 8.49 0.45 3.70
C THR A 134 7.21 0.21 2.91
N LEU A 135 6.91 -1.04 2.53
CA LEU A 135 5.74 -1.35 1.71
C LEU A 135 4.44 -1.10 2.50
N ARG A 136 3.49 -0.40 1.87
CA ARG A 136 2.20 0.02 2.45
C ARG A 136 1.01 -0.43 1.62
N ASN A 137 1.15 -0.56 0.30
CA ASN A 137 0.03 -0.84 -0.60
C ASN A 137 0.37 -1.96 -1.60
N ILE A 138 -0.57 -2.84 -1.89
CA ILE A 138 -0.46 -3.88 -2.92
C ILE A 138 -1.60 -3.71 -3.92
N GLY A 139 -1.25 -3.49 -5.18
CA GLY A 139 -2.17 -3.26 -6.30
C GLY A 139 -2.98 -4.48 -6.71
N SER A 140 -3.96 -4.26 -7.58
CA SER A 140 -4.84 -5.32 -8.09
C SER A 140 -4.03 -6.33 -8.89
N ASN A 141 -4.33 -7.63 -8.76
CA ASN A 141 -3.60 -8.74 -9.40
C ASN A 141 -2.07 -8.77 -9.16
N SER A 142 -1.53 -7.86 -8.34
CA SER A 142 -0.10 -7.58 -8.27
C SER A 142 0.74 -8.81 -7.96
N LEU A 143 0.22 -9.76 -7.20
CA LEU A 143 0.88 -11.03 -6.85
C LEU A 143 -0.03 -12.22 -7.18
N SER A 144 -0.81 -12.11 -8.26
CA SER A 144 -1.68 -13.18 -8.72
C SER A 144 -0.99 -14.13 -9.69
N LYS A 145 -1.50 -15.37 -9.76
CA LYS A 145 -1.03 -16.42 -10.67
C LYS A 145 0.47 -16.72 -10.57
N CYS A 146 1.08 -16.57 -9.39
CA CYS A 146 2.48 -16.92 -9.17
C CYS A 146 2.61 -18.45 -9.07
N PRO A 147 3.17 -19.14 -10.09
CA PRO A 147 3.02 -20.59 -10.22
C PRO A 147 3.77 -21.41 -9.17
N TYR A 148 4.76 -20.81 -8.51
CA TYR A 148 5.62 -21.49 -7.54
C TYR A 148 5.55 -20.91 -6.13
N LEU A 149 4.81 -19.81 -5.91
CA LEU A 149 4.79 -19.12 -4.62
C LEU A 149 4.20 -20.05 -3.56
N LYS A 150 5.00 -20.44 -2.56
CA LYS A 150 4.60 -21.37 -1.50
C LYS A 150 4.19 -20.67 -0.22
N GLU A 151 4.91 -19.61 0.13
CA GLU A 151 4.67 -18.84 1.36
C GLU A 151 4.73 -17.35 1.07
N LEU A 152 3.86 -16.60 1.74
CA LEU A 152 3.80 -15.15 1.61
C LEU A 152 3.77 -14.48 2.97
N ASN A 153 4.84 -13.76 3.30
CA ASN A 153 4.96 -13.01 4.56
C ASN A 153 4.91 -11.51 4.27
N LEU A 154 3.72 -10.91 4.42
CA LEU A 154 3.55 -9.48 4.23
C LEU A 154 4.11 -8.70 5.42
N PRO A 155 4.79 -7.56 5.20
CA PRO A 155 5.27 -6.73 6.29
C PRO A 155 4.08 -6.16 7.09
N SER A 156 4.26 -5.97 8.40
CA SER A 156 3.24 -5.40 9.30
C SER A 156 2.80 -3.99 8.93
N THR A 157 3.49 -3.37 7.98
CA THR A 157 3.24 -2.02 7.53
C THR A 157 2.25 -1.92 6.38
N ILE A 158 1.82 -3.04 5.79
CA ILE A 158 0.75 -3.02 4.77
C ILE A 158 -0.52 -2.44 5.38
N LEU A 159 -1.11 -1.47 4.66
CA LEU A 159 -2.33 -0.76 5.01
C LEU A 159 -3.47 -1.07 4.03
N THR A 160 -3.16 -1.33 2.75
CA THR A 160 -4.17 -1.59 1.72
C THR A 160 -3.79 -2.76 0.83
N LEU A 161 -4.78 -3.60 0.54
CA LEU A 161 -4.74 -4.67 -0.45
C LEU A 161 -5.86 -4.42 -1.45
N ASN A 162 -5.61 -4.64 -2.74
CA ASN A 162 -6.60 -4.47 -3.80
C ASN A 162 -7.13 -5.79 -4.35
N THR A 163 -8.21 -5.72 -5.15
CA THR A 163 -8.92 -6.88 -5.72
C THR A 163 -7.97 -7.84 -6.42
N TYR A 164 -8.20 -9.15 -6.23
CA TYR A 164 -7.41 -10.23 -6.86
C TYR A 164 -5.91 -10.26 -6.53
N CYS A 165 -5.39 -9.44 -5.61
CA CYS A 165 -3.95 -9.26 -5.43
C CYS A 165 -3.14 -10.54 -5.16
N PHE A 166 -3.73 -11.59 -4.58
CA PHE A 166 -3.09 -12.91 -4.38
C PHE A 166 -3.88 -14.07 -5.02
N SER A 167 -4.73 -13.80 -6.01
CA SER A 167 -5.57 -14.83 -6.61
C SER A 167 -4.78 -15.85 -7.44
N TYR A 168 -5.34 -17.04 -7.62
CA TYR A 168 -4.80 -18.12 -8.45
C TYR A 168 -3.37 -18.57 -8.07
N ASN A 169 -2.95 -18.38 -6.83
CA ASN A 169 -1.67 -18.89 -6.34
C ASN A 169 -1.85 -20.36 -5.89
N TYR A 170 -1.80 -21.27 -6.86
CA TYR A 170 -2.12 -22.69 -6.64
C TYR A 170 -1.13 -23.44 -5.73
N GLN A 171 0.08 -22.92 -5.53
CA GLN A 171 1.09 -23.52 -4.63
C GLN A 171 1.17 -22.85 -3.25
N LEU A 172 0.45 -21.74 -3.04
CA LEU A 172 0.53 -20.97 -1.81
C LEU A 172 -0.13 -21.73 -0.67
N THR A 173 0.64 -22.14 0.34
CA THR A 173 0.17 -22.95 1.47
C THR A 173 -0.11 -22.10 2.71
N SER A 174 0.62 -21.01 2.91
CA SER A 174 0.45 -20.14 4.06
C SER A 174 0.68 -18.66 3.75
N VAL A 175 -0.09 -17.81 4.43
CA VAL A 175 0.01 -16.35 4.29
C VAL A 175 -0.01 -15.68 5.66
N THR A 176 0.94 -14.77 5.88
CA THR A 176 0.91 -13.83 6.99
C THR A 176 0.52 -12.45 6.45
N ILE A 177 -0.61 -11.93 6.93
CA ILE A 177 -1.19 -10.65 6.52
C ILE A 177 -1.01 -9.61 7.63
N SER A 178 -0.84 -8.34 7.27
CA SER A 178 -0.81 -7.25 8.24
C SER A 178 -2.15 -7.11 8.99
N ALA A 179 -2.10 -7.00 10.32
CA ALA A 179 -3.24 -6.71 11.19
C ALA A 179 -3.75 -5.26 11.04
N LEU A 180 -3.02 -4.40 10.32
CA LEU A 180 -3.35 -2.97 10.11
C LEU A 180 -4.18 -2.71 8.84
N ILE A 181 -4.45 -3.72 8.03
CA ILE A 181 -5.35 -3.55 6.87
C ILE A 181 -6.77 -3.29 7.33
N LYS A 182 -7.53 -2.51 6.56
CA LYS A 182 -8.94 -2.20 6.88
C LYS A 182 -9.90 -3.29 6.42
N GLU A 183 -9.56 -3.97 5.32
CA GLU A 183 -10.40 -4.98 4.70
C GLU A 183 -9.57 -6.01 3.95
N LEU A 184 -10.12 -7.20 3.79
CA LEU A 184 -9.71 -8.10 2.71
C LEU A 184 -10.54 -7.80 1.46
N PRO A 185 -9.91 -7.44 0.33
CA PRO A 185 -10.62 -7.04 -0.88
C PRO A 185 -11.27 -8.23 -1.57
N SER A 186 -12.20 -7.97 -2.49
CA SER A 186 -12.90 -9.04 -3.20
C SER A 186 -11.92 -9.92 -3.96
N TYR A 187 -12.14 -11.23 -3.95
CA TYR A 187 -11.30 -12.22 -4.64
C TYR A 187 -9.82 -12.24 -4.25
N CYS A 188 -9.44 -11.67 -3.09
CA CYS A 188 -8.05 -11.53 -2.64
C CYS A 188 -7.22 -12.82 -2.80
N PHE A 189 -7.75 -13.96 -2.34
CA PHE A 189 -7.14 -15.29 -2.41
C PHE A 189 -7.97 -16.27 -3.26
N PHE A 190 -8.75 -15.75 -4.21
CA PHE A 190 -9.60 -16.59 -5.07
C PHE A 190 -8.79 -17.71 -5.73
N LYS A 191 -9.26 -18.96 -5.62
CA LYS A 191 -8.61 -20.15 -6.17
C LYS A 191 -7.16 -20.39 -5.70
N CYS A 192 -6.79 -19.94 -4.51
CA CYS A 192 -5.58 -20.43 -3.84
C CYS A 192 -5.83 -21.82 -3.24
N THR A 193 -5.86 -22.83 -4.10
CA THR A 193 -6.34 -24.18 -3.75
C THR A 193 -5.46 -24.90 -2.72
N SER A 194 -4.16 -24.60 -2.66
CA SER A 194 -3.25 -25.18 -1.66
C SER A 194 -3.20 -24.40 -0.34
N LEU A 195 -3.92 -23.27 -0.23
CA LEU A 195 -3.86 -22.41 0.95
C LEU A 195 -4.48 -23.12 2.14
N GLN A 196 -3.68 -23.39 3.17
CA GLN A 196 -4.10 -24.12 4.36
C GLN A 196 -4.37 -23.19 5.54
N GLN A 197 -3.59 -22.12 5.66
CA GLN A 197 -3.59 -21.27 6.84
C GLN A 197 -3.33 -19.80 6.52
N ILE A 198 -4.01 -18.93 7.29
CA ILE A 198 -3.85 -17.48 7.21
C ILE A 198 -3.68 -16.93 8.61
N PHE A 199 -2.64 -16.11 8.79
CA PHE A 199 -2.32 -15.46 10.05
C PHE A 199 -2.35 -13.95 9.89
N PHE A 200 -2.77 -13.25 10.94
CA PHE A 200 -2.68 -11.79 11.03
C PHE A 200 -1.53 -11.40 11.97
N TYR A 201 -0.69 -10.46 11.54
CA TYR A 201 0.50 -10.01 12.26
C TYR A 201 0.63 -8.47 12.26
N PRO A 202 1.10 -7.83 13.36
CA PRO A 202 1.46 -8.43 14.64
C PRO A 202 0.24 -8.99 15.37
N LYS A 203 0.44 -10.07 16.13
CA LYS A 203 -0.58 -10.55 17.06
C LYS A 203 -0.83 -9.45 18.09
N SER A 204 -1.94 -8.74 17.96
CA SER A 204 -2.31 -7.59 18.80
C SER A 204 -3.77 -7.73 19.21
N LYS A 205 -4.15 -7.08 20.33
CA LYS A 205 -5.55 -7.00 20.76
C LYS A 205 -6.39 -6.07 19.90
N SER A 206 -5.77 -5.24 19.07
CA SER A 206 -6.44 -4.29 18.19
C SER A 206 -6.06 -4.57 16.74
N PHE A 207 -6.97 -5.21 16.01
CA PHE A 207 -6.89 -5.31 14.56
C PHE A 207 -7.60 -4.09 13.93
N ALA A 208 -7.14 -3.61 12.78
CA ALA A 208 -7.81 -2.54 12.06
C ALA A 208 -8.85 -3.07 11.05
N ILE A 209 -8.84 -4.38 10.80
CA ILE A 209 -9.67 -5.01 9.78
C ILE A 209 -11.12 -5.13 10.25
N THR A 210 -12.05 -4.63 9.44
CA THR A 210 -13.48 -4.62 9.78
C THR A 210 -14.34 -5.46 8.86
N GLN A 211 -13.81 -5.87 7.70
CA GLN A 211 -14.58 -6.64 6.73
C GLN A 211 -13.75 -7.59 5.87
N PHE A 212 -14.36 -8.71 5.51
CA PHE A 212 -13.96 -9.54 4.38
C PHE A 212 -14.96 -9.28 3.23
N ASN A 213 -14.48 -8.86 2.07
CA ASN A 213 -15.34 -8.58 0.91
C ASN A 213 -15.78 -9.88 0.19
N ASN A 214 -16.38 -9.74 -0.99
CA ASN A 214 -16.98 -10.87 -1.71
C ASN A 214 -15.91 -11.85 -2.22
N SER A 215 -16.17 -13.14 -2.08
CA SER A 215 -15.33 -14.21 -2.63
C SER A 215 -13.84 -14.15 -2.24
N CYS A 216 -13.48 -13.53 -1.10
CA CYS A 216 -12.07 -13.38 -0.69
C CYS A 216 -11.29 -14.68 -0.67
N PHE A 217 -11.90 -15.79 -0.25
CA PHE A 217 -11.30 -17.12 -0.13
C PHE A 217 -12.05 -18.17 -0.97
N GLU A 218 -12.84 -17.73 -1.95
CA GLU A 218 -13.60 -18.67 -2.76
C GLU A 218 -12.66 -19.69 -3.44
N GLN A 219 -13.02 -20.98 -3.33
CA GLN A 219 -12.24 -22.13 -3.80
C GLN A 219 -10.85 -22.29 -3.16
N CYS A 220 -10.62 -21.74 -1.97
CA CYS A 220 -9.52 -22.16 -1.10
C CYS A 220 -9.86 -23.52 -0.45
N ILE A 221 -9.81 -24.59 -1.25
CA ILE A 221 -10.30 -25.93 -0.88
C ILE A 221 -9.59 -26.55 0.33
N ASN A 222 -8.33 -26.18 0.58
CA ASN A 222 -7.50 -26.69 1.67
C ASN A 222 -7.47 -25.77 2.90
N LEU A 223 -8.16 -24.63 2.88
CA LEU A 223 -8.14 -23.66 3.98
C LEU A 223 -8.83 -24.28 5.20
N SER A 224 -8.05 -24.53 6.25
CA SER A 224 -8.51 -25.18 7.48
C SER A 224 -8.26 -24.34 8.72
N ILE A 225 -7.25 -23.47 8.69
CA ILE A 225 -6.86 -22.61 9.81
C ILE A 225 -7.05 -21.14 9.43
N LEU A 226 -8.09 -20.54 10.01
CA LEU A 226 -8.36 -19.10 9.92
C LEU A 226 -8.94 -18.59 11.24
N GLU A 227 -8.23 -17.66 11.88
CA GLU A 227 -8.76 -16.90 13.00
C GLU A 227 -9.40 -15.61 12.46
N ILE A 228 -10.73 -15.48 12.60
CA ILE A 228 -11.42 -14.22 12.28
C ILE A 228 -11.20 -13.24 13.43
N PRO A 229 -10.63 -12.04 13.18
CA PRO A 229 -10.49 -11.01 14.21
C PRO A 229 -11.82 -10.53 14.80
N SER A 230 -11.83 -10.16 16.08
CA SER A 230 -13.03 -9.67 16.80
C SER A 230 -13.63 -8.40 16.21
N THR A 231 -12.82 -7.65 15.46
CA THR A 231 -13.17 -6.38 14.83
C THR A 231 -13.93 -6.54 13.51
N ILE A 232 -14.02 -7.76 12.97
CA ILE A 232 -14.81 -8.02 11.76
C ILE A 232 -16.28 -7.79 12.08
N THR A 233 -16.93 -7.00 11.24
CA THR A 233 -18.37 -6.66 11.32
C THR A 233 -19.14 -7.18 10.11
N LYS A 234 -18.44 -7.50 9.00
CA LYS A 234 -19.06 -7.91 7.73
C LYS A 234 -18.27 -9.01 7.03
N ILE A 235 -18.99 -10.01 6.52
CA ILE A 235 -18.49 -11.06 5.63
C ILE A 235 -19.29 -11.00 4.32
N GLY A 236 -18.60 -10.70 3.22
CA GLY A 236 -19.17 -10.56 1.88
C GLY A 236 -19.66 -11.88 1.30
N SER A 237 -20.47 -11.80 0.25
CA SER A 237 -21.08 -12.96 -0.40
C SER A 237 -20.04 -13.91 -0.99
N CYS A 238 -20.31 -15.21 -0.94
CA CYS A 238 -19.41 -16.27 -1.43
C CYS A 238 -17.98 -16.26 -0.81
N CYS A 239 -17.74 -15.54 0.29
CA CYS A 239 -16.38 -15.34 0.84
C CYS A 239 -15.61 -16.65 1.07
N PHE A 240 -16.27 -17.71 1.54
CA PHE A 240 -15.72 -19.05 1.78
C PHE A 240 -16.38 -20.12 0.88
N PHE A 241 -16.93 -19.73 -0.27
CA PHE A 241 -17.59 -20.65 -1.18
C PHE A 241 -16.62 -21.76 -1.63
N ASN A 242 -17.03 -23.03 -1.51
CA ASN A 242 -16.20 -24.21 -1.79
C ASN A 242 -14.91 -24.33 -0.93
N CYS A 243 -14.87 -23.78 0.28
CA CYS A 243 -13.81 -24.06 1.26
C CYS A 243 -14.08 -25.39 2.00
N TYR A 244 -13.87 -26.52 1.35
CA TYR A 244 -14.24 -27.85 1.87
C TYR A 244 -13.53 -28.25 3.18
N SER A 245 -12.26 -27.85 3.33
CA SER A 245 -11.45 -28.15 4.53
C SER A 245 -11.74 -27.24 5.73
N LEU A 246 -12.60 -26.23 5.57
CA LEU A 246 -12.95 -25.30 6.64
C LEU A 246 -14.01 -25.91 7.56
N THR A 247 -13.55 -26.62 8.60
CA THR A 247 -14.43 -27.42 9.49
C THR A 247 -14.84 -26.70 10.76
N LYS A 248 -14.07 -25.71 11.22
CA LYS A 248 -14.34 -24.97 12.45
C LYS A 248 -14.00 -23.51 12.25
N LEU A 249 -14.87 -22.63 12.72
CA LEU A 249 -14.64 -21.19 12.65
C LEU A 249 -15.29 -20.48 13.83
N LYS A 250 -14.49 -19.61 14.46
CA LYS A 250 -14.92 -18.74 15.56
C LYS A 250 -15.33 -17.40 14.97
N ILE A 251 -16.62 -17.03 15.09
CA ILE A 251 -17.18 -15.79 14.56
C ILE A 251 -17.44 -14.80 15.72
N PRO A 252 -17.09 -13.51 15.58
CA PRO A 252 -17.51 -12.46 16.50
C PRO A 252 -19.04 -12.39 16.67
N LYS A 253 -19.52 -12.14 17.89
CA LYS A 253 -20.96 -11.89 18.12
C LYS A 253 -21.45 -10.68 17.33
N GLY A 254 -22.65 -10.80 16.73
CA GLY A 254 -23.31 -9.70 16.02
C GLY A 254 -23.03 -9.61 14.53
N ILE A 255 -22.19 -10.49 13.97
CA ILE A 255 -22.05 -10.59 12.50
C ILE A 255 -23.27 -11.29 11.92
N GLU A 256 -23.93 -10.64 10.96
CA GLU A 256 -24.99 -11.27 10.16
C GLU A 256 -24.41 -12.42 9.33
N ARG A 257 -24.99 -13.61 9.49
CA ARG A 257 -24.58 -14.78 8.72
C ARG A 257 -25.01 -14.58 7.26
N ASN A 258 -24.05 -14.28 6.40
CA ASN A 258 -24.28 -14.36 4.97
C ASN A 258 -24.20 -15.82 4.53
N TYR A 259 -25.36 -16.49 4.44
CA TYR A 259 -25.44 -17.92 4.10
C TYR A 259 -24.74 -18.25 2.78
N SER A 260 -24.78 -17.33 1.80
CA SER A 260 -24.09 -17.51 0.52
C SER A 260 -22.57 -17.64 0.67
N SER A 261 -21.99 -17.06 1.73
CA SER A 261 -20.56 -17.05 1.99
C SER A 261 -20.01 -18.41 2.39
N PHE A 262 -20.85 -19.30 2.92
CA PHE A 262 -20.40 -20.58 3.50
C PHE A 262 -20.96 -21.80 2.77
N ILE A 263 -21.51 -21.62 1.56
CA ILE A 263 -21.97 -22.73 0.73
C ILE A 263 -20.78 -23.66 0.44
N ASN A 264 -21.01 -24.97 0.54
CA ASN A 264 -20.00 -26.02 0.35
C ASN A 264 -18.81 -25.90 1.32
N THR A 265 -19.08 -25.45 2.54
CA THR A 265 -18.18 -25.58 3.70
C THR A 265 -18.73 -26.61 4.68
N ASN A 266 -17.86 -27.34 5.36
CA ASN A 266 -18.24 -28.29 6.43
C ASN A 266 -18.15 -27.63 7.81
N CYS A 267 -18.42 -26.31 7.89
CA CYS A 267 -17.99 -25.49 9.02
C CYS A 267 -18.97 -25.54 10.19
N ILE A 268 -18.45 -25.88 11.37
CA ILE A 268 -19.15 -25.70 12.65
C ILE A 268 -18.80 -24.31 13.21
N PHE A 269 -19.80 -23.48 13.39
CA PHE A 269 -19.64 -22.11 13.90
C PHE A 269 -19.69 -22.06 15.43
N THR A 270 -18.70 -21.43 16.02
CA THR A 270 -18.69 -21.05 17.44
C THR A 270 -18.59 -19.54 17.57
N TYR A 271 -19.08 -18.97 18.67
CA TYR A 271 -19.11 -17.52 18.90
C TYR A 271 -18.24 -17.16 20.08
N TYR A 272 -17.64 -15.96 20.03
CA TYR A 272 -16.94 -15.37 21.17
C TYR A 272 -17.38 -13.92 21.36
#